data_AF-A0A817PRB4-F1
#
_entry.id   AF-A0A817PRB4-F1
#
_cell.length_a   1.000
_cell.length_b   1.000
_cell.length_c   1.000
_cell.angle_alpha   90.00
_cell.angle_beta   90.00
_cell.angle_gamma   90.00
#
_symmetry.space_group_name_H-M   'P 1'
#
loop_
_entity.id
_entity.type
_entity.pdbx_description
1 polymer ?
#
loop_
_entity_poly.entity_id
_entity_poly.type
_entity_poly.pdbx_seq_one_letter_code
_entity_poly.pdbx_strand_id
1 'polypeptide(L)'
;MKQEVQHYLDEIQRHKEETQRFQPDNDRLKQESRQSDKEIKRLSDEIQCLKQKIERIKSSSTASSENTRIPLTASAKTSGDCVLITTGSFNPIHRSHLQNLLRVKQYLENECQPPWNVLAGYLSPTHDSYVHSKLGDSAWIPADDRCQLCEGAIEHDELSSWVTVSRGECKWPDGFVDFGPVTENLCDFLNGTLVDQEKLLKYPLRVIYVCGLDHFNKCSYLEDMVKQKNIGCVVVYRSGYDDNHIRRSSKSTGVIYIQLEKGRDKIMDISSTQIRKYFQKSTDCTSNIDQLIYPNVHEYMIEKYKK
;
A
#
# COMPACT_ATOMS: atom_id res chain seq x y z
N MET A 1 -48.16 56.01 28.62
CA MET A 1 -48.63 54.80 29.33
C MET A 1 -49.22 53.70 28.44
N LYS A 2 -50.46 53.78 27.92
CA LYS A 2 -51.04 52.64 27.15
C LYS A 2 -50.26 52.29 25.87
N GLN A 3 -49.77 53.29 25.14
CA GLN A 3 -48.98 53.07 23.92
C GLN A 3 -47.57 52.52 24.21
N GLU A 4 -46.92 52.95 25.28
CA GLU A 4 -45.62 52.41 25.71
C GLU A 4 -45.75 50.95 26.18
N VAL A 5 -46.79 50.63 26.95
CA VAL A 5 -47.04 49.25 27.38
C VAL A 5 -47.29 48.34 26.17
N GLN A 6 -48.02 48.80 25.16
CA GLN A 6 -48.23 48.03 23.93
C GLN A 6 -46.92 47.81 23.16
N HIS A 7 -46.08 48.83 23.05
CA HIS A 7 -44.77 48.72 22.40
C HIS A 7 -43.87 47.66 23.06
N TYR A 8 -43.81 47.64 24.39
CA TYR A 8 -43.05 46.62 25.13
C TYR A 8 -43.64 45.21 24.96
N LEU A 9 -44.97 45.07 24.90
CA LEU A 9 -45.60 43.77 24.64
C LEU A 9 -45.24 43.25 23.24
N ASP A 10 -45.21 44.12 22.23
CA ASP A 10 -44.84 43.76 20.86
C ASP A 10 -43.34 43.40 20.74
N GLU A 11 -42.46 44.05 21.51
CA GLU A 11 -41.05 43.66 21.61
C GLU A 11 -40.85 42.30 22.30
N ILE A 12 -41.55 42.05 23.41
CA ILE A 12 -41.51 40.75 24.11
C ILE A 12 -41.99 39.63 23.17
N GLN A 13 -43.04 39.87 22.40
CA GLN A 13 -43.56 38.89 21.44
C GLN A 13 -42.56 38.61 20.31
N ARG A 14 -41.91 39.64 19.76
CA ARG A 14 -40.86 39.48 18.74
C ARG A 14 -39.66 38.69 19.26
N HIS A 15 -39.18 38.98 20.47
CA HIS A 15 -38.09 38.20 21.07
C HIS A 15 -38.48 36.75 21.35
N LYS A 16 -39.74 36.49 21.70
CA LYS A 16 -40.25 35.13 21.91
C LYS A 16 -40.28 34.33 20.60
N GLU A 17 -40.72 34.94 19.51
CA GLU A 17 -40.72 34.35 18.18
C GLU A 17 -39.30 34.10 17.65
N GLU A 18 -38.39 35.04 17.89
CA GLU A 18 -36.97 34.91 17.54
C GLU A 18 -36.30 33.77 18.32
N THR A 19 -36.59 33.65 19.62
CA THR A 19 -36.10 32.54 20.45
C THR A 19 -36.62 31.18 19.96
N GLN A 20 -37.91 31.11 19.59
CA GLN A 20 -38.49 29.89 19.01
C GLN A 20 -37.85 29.51 17.67
N ARG A 21 -37.42 30.49 16.88
CA ARG A 21 -36.77 30.26 15.59
C ARG A 21 -35.41 29.53 15.72
N PHE A 22 -34.68 29.77 16.81
CA PHE A 22 -33.39 29.13 17.07
C PHE A 22 -33.49 27.76 17.77
N GLN A 23 -34.70 27.38 18.23
CA GLN A 23 -34.91 26.12 18.94
C GLN A 23 -34.51 24.88 18.10
N PRO A 24 -34.86 24.75 16.81
CA PRO A 24 -34.51 23.58 16.01
C PRO A 24 -33.00 23.41 15.80
N ASP A 25 -32.27 24.51 15.60
CA ASP A 25 -30.81 24.46 15.44
C ASP A 25 -30.12 24.05 16.75
N ASN A 26 -30.62 24.54 17.89
CA ASN A 26 -30.11 24.13 19.21
C ASN A 26 -30.37 22.63 19.47
N ASP A 27 -31.53 22.13 19.07
CA ASP A 27 -31.85 20.70 19.18
C ASP A 27 -31.00 19.84 18.23
N ARG A 28 -30.73 20.32 17.01
CA ARG A 28 -29.79 19.68 16.07
C ARG A 28 -28.37 19.59 16.65
N LEU A 29 -27.84 20.71 17.17
CA LEU A 29 -26.51 20.76 17.77
C LEU A 29 -26.40 19.84 18.99
N LYS A 30 -27.45 19.74 19.82
CA LYS A 30 -27.49 18.78 20.93
C LYS A 30 -27.46 17.33 20.45
N GLN A 31 -28.13 17.03 19.34
CA GLN A 31 -28.10 15.69 18.75
C GLN A 31 -26.73 15.35 18.18
N GLU A 32 -26.10 16.28 17.46
CA GLU A 32 -24.73 16.14 16.92
C GLU A 32 -23.69 15.95 18.05
N SER A 33 -23.82 16.72 19.14
CA SER A 33 -22.97 16.55 20.33
C SER A 33 -23.14 15.16 20.94
N ARG A 34 -24.38 14.68 21.11
CA ARG A 34 -24.64 13.32 21.64
C ARG A 34 -24.10 12.23 20.73
N GLN A 35 -24.11 12.43 19.43
CA GLN A 35 -23.55 11.47 18.47
C GLN A 35 -22.01 11.45 18.56
N SER A 36 -21.39 12.62 18.68
CA SER A 36 -19.95 12.77 18.88
C SER A 36 -19.50 12.09 20.19
N ASP A 37 -20.23 12.27 21.29
CA ASP A 37 -19.93 11.62 22.57
C ASP A 37 -19.96 10.09 22.48
N LYS A 38 -20.89 9.52 21.71
CA LYS A 38 -20.96 8.07 21.47
C LYS A 38 -19.75 7.57 20.69
N GLU A 39 -19.31 8.34 19.70
CA GLU A 39 -18.15 8.01 18.87
C GLU A 39 -16.85 8.10 19.64
N ILE A 40 -16.67 9.15 20.45
CA ILE A 40 -15.54 9.30 21.38
C ILE A 40 -15.48 8.10 22.34
N LYS A 41 -16.63 7.69 22.90
CA LYS A 41 -16.69 6.51 23.77
C LYS A 41 -16.26 5.24 23.05
N ARG A 42 -16.77 5.00 21.83
CA ARG A 42 -16.40 3.84 21.00
C ARG A 42 -14.89 3.79 20.74
N LEU A 43 -14.29 4.92 20.33
CA LEU A 43 -12.86 5.01 20.07
C LEU A 43 -12.03 4.80 21.35
N SER A 44 -12.50 5.32 22.49
CA SER A 44 -11.85 5.10 23.79
C SER A 44 -11.83 3.62 24.17
N ASP A 45 -12.94 2.90 23.98
CA ASP A 45 -13.04 1.47 24.25
C ASP A 45 -12.10 0.65 23.32
N GLU A 46 -11.99 1.04 22.05
CA GLU A 46 -11.10 0.41 21.08
C GLU A 46 -9.61 0.62 21.42
N ILE A 47 -9.23 1.85 21.80
CA ILE A 47 -7.88 2.16 22.31
C ILE A 47 -7.55 1.33 23.54
N GLN A 48 -8.50 1.16 24.47
CA GLN A 48 -8.29 0.34 25.67
C GLN A 48 -8.08 -1.14 25.31
N CYS A 49 -8.83 -1.67 24.34
CA CYS A 49 -8.62 -3.04 23.84
C CYS A 49 -7.23 -3.21 23.21
N LEU A 50 -6.79 -2.26 22.39
CA LEU A 50 -5.46 -2.28 21.78
C LEU A 50 -4.34 -2.21 22.82
N LYS A 51 -4.48 -1.37 23.86
CA LYS A 51 -3.52 -1.31 24.97
C LYS A 51 -3.38 -2.66 25.67
N GLN A 52 -4.48 -3.35 25.95
CA GLN A 52 -4.46 -4.69 26.54
C GLN A 52 -3.80 -5.73 25.63
N LYS A 53 -4.04 -5.67 24.31
CA LYS A 53 -3.36 -6.56 23.34
C LYS A 53 -1.85 -6.33 23.34
N ILE A 54 -1.41 -5.07 23.36
CA ILE A 54 0.02 -4.71 23.42
C ILE A 54 0.64 -5.23 24.73
N GLU A 55 -0.04 -5.08 25.87
CA GLU A 55 0.44 -5.61 27.15
C GLU A 55 0.56 -7.14 27.15
N ARG A 56 -0.40 -7.85 26.54
CA ARG A 56 -0.32 -9.31 26.36
C ARG A 56 0.84 -9.73 25.48
N ILE A 57 1.11 -8.98 24.40
CA ILE A 57 2.27 -9.24 23.55
C ILE A 57 3.55 -9.04 24.37
N LYS A 58 3.67 -7.92 25.09
CA LYS A 58 4.82 -7.63 25.97
C LYS A 58 5.04 -8.70 27.05
N SER A 59 3.97 -9.18 27.69
CA SER A 59 4.07 -10.23 28.71
C SER A 59 4.38 -11.62 28.12
N SER A 60 3.88 -11.92 26.91
CA SER A 60 4.22 -13.14 26.18
C SER A 60 5.68 -13.16 25.69
N SER A 61 6.25 -12.00 25.37
CA SER A 61 7.68 -11.87 25.04
C SER A 61 8.61 -11.97 26.26
N THR A 62 8.13 -11.74 27.48
CA THR A 62 8.94 -11.88 28.70
C THR A 62 8.98 -13.31 29.27
N ALA A 63 8.09 -14.22 28.85
CA ALA A 63 8.06 -15.60 29.34
C ALA A 63 9.07 -16.54 28.63
N SER A 64 9.88 -16.03 27.70
CA SER A 64 10.93 -16.80 26.99
C SER A 64 12.32 -16.15 27.03
N SER A 65 12.55 -15.15 27.88
CA SER A 65 13.86 -14.49 27.98
C SER A 65 14.38 -14.34 29.41
N GLU A 66 14.57 -15.46 30.11
CA GLU A 66 15.68 -15.56 31.06
C GLU A 66 16.80 -16.35 30.36
N ASN A 67 18.00 -15.75 30.32
CA ASN A 67 19.19 -16.17 29.55
C ASN A 67 19.18 -15.92 28.04
N THR A 68 19.25 -14.66 27.62
CA THR A 68 20.46 -14.17 26.90
C THR A 68 20.48 -12.65 26.95
N ARG A 69 21.31 -12.06 27.82
CA ARG A 69 21.86 -10.73 27.48
C ARG A 69 22.78 -10.98 26.30
N ILE A 70 22.25 -10.83 25.08
CA ILE A 70 23.08 -10.74 23.89
C ILE A 70 23.90 -9.46 24.10
N PRO A 71 25.23 -9.55 24.25
CA PRO A 71 26.03 -8.34 24.28
C PRO A 71 25.82 -7.59 22.97
N LEU A 72 25.83 -6.25 22.99
CA LEU A 72 25.99 -5.44 21.77
C LEU A 72 27.34 -5.82 21.13
N THR A 73 27.37 -6.93 20.41
CA THR A 73 28.53 -7.42 19.68
C THR A 73 28.29 -7.14 18.21
N ALA A 74 29.24 -6.40 17.62
CA ALA A 74 29.52 -6.27 16.19
C ALA A 74 28.29 -6.30 15.27
N SER A 75 27.91 -5.13 14.74
CA SER A 75 27.02 -4.98 13.58
C SER A 75 27.13 -6.20 12.67
N ALA A 76 26.09 -7.03 12.62
CA ALA A 76 26.05 -8.13 11.66
C ALA A 76 26.38 -7.55 10.30
N LYS A 77 27.37 -8.12 9.62
CA LYS A 77 27.82 -7.62 8.31
C LYS A 77 26.66 -7.81 7.34
N THR A 78 26.03 -6.72 6.92
CA THR A 78 24.92 -6.78 5.96
C THR A 78 25.45 -7.24 4.60
N SER A 79 24.57 -7.86 3.80
CA SER A 79 24.82 -8.17 2.39
C SER A 79 25.00 -6.91 1.55
N GLY A 80 24.45 -5.78 2.02
CA GLY A 80 24.50 -4.47 1.39
C GLY A 80 23.17 -3.73 1.51
N ASP A 81 23.11 -2.57 0.86
CA ASP A 81 21.89 -1.77 0.74
C ASP A 81 21.16 -2.10 -0.56
N CYS A 82 19.84 -2.11 -0.52
CA CYS A 82 19.01 -2.38 -1.69
C CYS A 82 17.75 -1.52 -1.75
N VAL A 83 17.20 -1.42 -2.95
CA VAL A 83 15.88 -0.85 -3.22
C VAL A 83 15.02 -1.88 -3.94
N LEU A 84 13.72 -1.86 -3.67
CA LEU A 84 12.75 -2.75 -4.30
C LEU A 84 12.00 -1.99 -5.38
N ILE A 85 11.70 -2.66 -6.50
CA ILE A 85 10.78 -2.14 -7.50
C ILE A 85 9.81 -3.23 -7.94
N THR A 86 8.54 -2.88 -8.09
CA THR A 86 7.54 -3.74 -8.73
C THR A 86 6.77 -2.95 -9.77
N THR A 87 6.68 -3.50 -10.97
CA THR A 87 5.97 -2.92 -12.11
C THR A 87 4.61 -3.59 -12.25
N GLY A 88 3.60 -2.88 -12.75
CA GLY A 88 2.32 -3.52 -12.96
C GLY A 88 1.22 -2.64 -13.52
N SER A 89 0.13 -3.30 -13.92
CA SER A 89 -1.06 -2.58 -14.36
C SER A 89 -1.72 -1.80 -13.23
N PHE A 90 -1.63 -2.22 -11.97
CA PHE A 90 -2.31 -1.61 -10.81
C PHE A 90 -3.73 -1.09 -11.11
N ASN A 91 -4.56 -1.96 -11.68
CA ASN A 91 -5.85 -1.58 -12.29
C ASN A 91 -7.05 -2.29 -11.63
N PRO A 92 -7.42 -1.98 -10.37
CA PRO A 92 -6.72 -1.04 -9.46
C PRO A 92 -5.60 -1.72 -8.67
N ILE A 93 -4.81 -0.92 -7.93
CA ILE A 93 -3.98 -1.43 -6.84
C ILE A 93 -4.85 -2.06 -5.75
N HIS A 94 -4.27 -2.97 -4.98
CA HIS A 94 -4.94 -3.70 -3.93
C HIS A 94 -3.93 -4.22 -2.91
N ARG A 95 -4.41 -4.63 -1.74
CA ARG A 95 -3.58 -4.96 -0.58
C ARG A 95 -2.53 -6.05 -0.86
N SER A 96 -2.83 -7.03 -1.72
CA SER A 96 -1.85 -8.06 -2.10
C SER A 96 -0.54 -7.48 -2.67
N HIS A 97 -0.62 -6.41 -3.47
CA HIS A 97 0.56 -5.79 -4.08
C HIS A 97 1.52 -5.26 -3.00
N LEU A 98 0.97 -4.50 -2.05
CA LEU A 98 1.71 -3.89 -0.96
C LEU A 98 2.22 -4.92 0.05
N GLN A 99 1.42 -5.94 0.36
CA GLN A 99 1.85 -7.05 1.21
C GLN A 99 2.99 -7.87 0.60
N ASN A 100 3.02 -8.03 -0.73
CA ASN A 100 4.14 -8.73 -1.36
C ASN A 100 5.44 -7.94 -1.14
N LEU A 101 5.44 -6.62 -1.33
CA LEU A 101 6.60 -5.79 -1.03
C LEU A 101 7.00 -5.85 0.45
N LEU A 102 6.04 -5.78 1.38
CA LEU A 102 6.31 -5.90 2.80
C LEU A 102 6.94 -7.25 3.16
N ARG A 103 6.38 -8.35 2.62
CA ARG A 103 6.91 -9.71 2.83
C ARG A 103 8.35 -9.83 2.33
N VAL A 104 8.66 -9.24 1.16
CA VAL A 104 10.03 -9.20 0.62
C VAL A 104 10.95 -8.42 1.56
N LYS A 105 10.54 -7.22 2.01
CA LYS A 105 11.35 -6.43 2.95
C LYS A 105 11.63 -7.21 4.24
N GLN A 106 10.61 -7.80 4.84
CA GLN A 106 10.74 -8.63 6.04
C GLN A 106 11.72 -9.79 5.84
N TYR A 107 11.62 -10.50 4.72
CA TYR A 107 12.52 -11.60 4.40
C TYR A 107 13.98 -11.14 4.26
N LEU A 108 14.19 -10.07 3.50
CA LEU A 108 15.53 -9.55 3.21
C LEU A 108 16.21 -8.99 4.46
N GLU A 109 15.47 -8.33 5.34
CA GLU A 109 16.03 -7.72 6.55
C GLU A 109 16.20 -8.69 7.73
N ASN A 110 15.33 -9.70 7.83
CA ASN A 110 15.25 -10.52 9.06
C ASN A 110 15.48 -12.03 8.85
N GLU A 111 15.18 -12.57 7.67
CA GLU A 111 15.22 -14.03 7.44
C GLU A 111 16.41 -14.49 6.62
N CYS A 112 16.83 -13.70 5.62
CA CYS A 112 17.97 -14.04 4.79
C CYS A 112 19.29 -13.73 5.51
N GLN A 113 20.34 -14.51 5.21
CA GLN A 113 21.64 -14.37 5.84
C GLN A 113 22.75 -14.35 4.78
N PRO A 114 23.60 -13.30 4.74
CA PRO A 114 23.53 -12.09 5.57
C PRO A 114 22.31 -11.21 5.22
N PRO A 115 21.77 -10.43 6.17
CA PRO A 115 20.60 -9.60 5.93
C PRO A 115 20.93 -8.44 4.99
N TRP A 116 19.96 -8.00 4.20
CA TRP A 116 20.03 -6.77 3.41
C TRP A 116 19.41 -5.62 4.19
N ASN A 117 19.81 -4.40 3.87
CA ASN A 117 19.14 -3.19 4.34
C ASN A 117 18.26 -2.65 3.21
N VAL A 118 16.93 -2.64 3.40
CA VAL A 118 15.98 -2.20 2.36
C VAL A 118 15.68 -0.72 2.57
N LEU A 119 16.29 0.13 1.74
CA LEU A 119 16.23 1.58 1.86
C LEU A 119 14.92 2.17 1.34
N ALA A 120 14.40 1.63 0.24
CA ALA A 120 13.21 2.15 -0.42
C ALA A 120 12.49 1.08 -1.26
N GLY A 121 11.21 1.31 -1.53
CA GLY A 121 10.38 0.53 -2.43
C GLY A 121 9.67 1.43 -3.45
N TYR A 122 9.58 0.97 -4.69
CA TYR A 122 8.90 1.68 -5.78
C TYR A 122 7.76 0.85 -6.34
N LEU A 123 6.56 1.43 -6.35
CA LEU A 123 5.49 0.99 -7.25
C LEU A 123 5.65 1.73 -8.57
N SER A 124 5.78 1.00 -9.67
CA SER A 124 5.91 1.58 -11.02
C SER A 124 4.69 1.22 -11.86
N PRO A 125 3.64 2.06 -11.88
CA PRO A 125 2.53 1.83 -12.80
C PRO A 125 2.99 1.83 -14.25
N THR A 126 2.49 0.85 -15.00
CA THR A 126 2.86 0.69 -16.41
C THR A 126 2.19 1.69 -17.32
N HIS A 127 2.60 1.77 -18.59
CA HIS A 127 2.05 2.69 -19.58
C HIS A 127 0.61 2.35 -19.98
N ASP A 128 -0.17 3.37 -20.34
CA ASP A 128 -1.60 3.20 -20.68
C ASP A 128 -1.84 2.32 -21.90
N SER A 129 -0.98 2.40 -22.91
CA SER A 129 -1.09 1.53 -24.09
C SER A 129 -1.05 0.04 -23.74
N TYR A 130 -0.26 -0.36 -22.74
CA TYR A 130 -0.22 -1.75 -22.27
C TYR A 130 -1.50 -2.14 -21.54
N VAL A 131 -1.96 -1.28 -20.63
CA VAL A 131 -3.18 -1.55 -19.85
C VAL A 131 -4.40 -1.60 -20.76
N HIS A 132 -4.49 -0.67 -21.71
CA HIS A 132 -5.52 -0.61 -22.75
C HIS A 132 -5.51 -1.88 -23.61
N SER A 133 -4.35 -2.27 -24.16
CA SER A 133 -4.22 -3.51 -24.95
C SER A 133 -4.62 -4.76 -24.16
N LYS A 134 -4.37 -4.78 -22.86
CA LYS A 134 -4.67 -5.92 -21.98
C LYS A 134 -6.15 -6.00 -21.56
N LEU A 135 -6.82 -4.87 -21.38
CA LEU A 135 -8.14 -4.80 -20.74
C LEU A 135 -9.27 -4.33 -21.67
N GLY A 136 -8.95 -3.71 -22.80
CA GLY A 136 -9.93 -3.09 -23.70
C GLY A 136 -10.52 -1.80 -23.13
N ASP A 137 -11.39 -1.15 -23.93
CA ASP A 137 -11.85 0.24 -23.69
C ASP A 137 -12.63 0.48 -22.40
N SER A 138 -13.28 -0.54 -21.84
CA SER A 138 -14.29 -0.36 -20.78
C SER A 138 -13.80 -0.71 -19.36
N ALA A 139 -12.55 -1.16 -19.20
CA ALA A 139 -12.08 -1.74 -17.94
C ALA A 139 -10.74 -1.19 -17.43
N TRP A 140 -10.10 -0.29 -18.17
CA TRP A 140 -8.80 0.29 -17.79
C TRP A 140 -8.96 1.66 -17.12
N ILE A 141 -8.01 1.96 -16.23
CA ILE A 141 -7.86 3.18 -15.44
C ILE A 141 -6.61 3.88 -16.01
N PRO A 142 -6.68 5.17 -16.38
CA PRO A 142 -5.53 5.92 -16.89
C PRO A 142 -4.36 5.98 -15.92
N ALA A 143 -3.16 6.18 -16.47
CA ALA A 143 -1.90 6.11 -15.73
C ALA A 143 -1.85 7.04 -14.55
N ASP A 144 -2.24 8.31 -14.74
CA ASP A 144 -2.22 9.29 -13.66
C ASP A 144 -3.16 8.91 -12.51
N ASP A 145 -4.32 8.34 -12.83
CA ASP A 145 -5.26 7.85 -11.83
C ASP A 145 -4.74 6.62 -11.11
N ARG A 146 -4.09 5.70 -11.82
CA ARG A 146 -3.44 4.55 -11.20
C ARG A 146 -2.31 4.97 -10.28
N CYS A 147 -1.53 5.99 -10.65
CA CYS A 147 -0.54 6.58 -9.77
C CYS A 147 -1.19 7.17 -8.50
N GLN A 148 -2.30 7.91 -8.63
CA GLN A 148 -3.03 8.44 -7.47
C GLN A 148 -3.59 7.34 -6.57
N LEU A 149 -4.15 6.27 -7.16
CA LEU A 149 -4.62 5.11 -6.39
C LEU A 149 -3.45 4.43 -5.66
N CYS A 150 -2.28 4.31 -6.30
CA CYS A 150 -1.06 3.79 -5.67
C CYS A 150 -0.58 4.68 -4.51
N GLU A 151 -0.56 6.00 -4.70
CA GLU A 151 -0.19 6.99 -3.68
C GLU A 151 -1.14 6.88 -2.47
N GLY A 152 -2.46 6.88 -2.70
CA GLY A 152 -3.45 6.68 -1.63
C GLY A 152 -3.27 5.35 -0.92
N ALA A 153 -3.09 4.25 -1.64
CA ALA A 153 -2.87 2.93 -1.02
C ALA A 153 -1.64 2.92 -0.08
N ILE A 154 -0.56 3.63 -0.44
CA ILE A 154 0.65 3.74 0.37
C ILE A 154 0.38 4.58 1.63
N GLU A 155 -0.34 5.70 1.52
CA GLU A 155 -0.64 6.59 2.64
C GLU A 155 -1.46 5.93 3.74
N HIS A 156 -2.37 5.02 3.37
CA HIS A 156 -3.21 4.29 4.33
C HIS A 156 -2.45 3.14 5.02
N ASP A 157 -1.32 2.69 4.49
CA ASP A 157 -0.53 1.60 5.04
C ASP A 157 0.70 2.13 5.81
N GLU A 158 1.34 1.31 6.62
CA GLU A 158 2.58 1.69 7.35
C GLU A 158 3.81 1.78 6.41
N LEU A 159 3.57 1.71 5.10
CA LEU A 159 4.57 1.68 4.04
C LEU A 159 5.03 3.06 3.59
N SER A 160 4.30 4.13 3.92
CA SER A 160 4.64 5.52 3.54
C SER A 160 6.03 5.98 4.00
N SER A 161 6.61 5.31 4.99
CA SER A 161 7.97 5.56 5.48
C SER A 161 9.08 5.12 4.51
N TRP A 162 8.80 4.21 3.57
CA TRP A 162 9.83 3.64 2.69
C TRP A 162 9.36 3.29 1.27
N VAL A 163 8.06 3.29 0.98
CA VAL A 163 7.50 3.02 -0.35
C VAL A 163 6.99 4.31 -0.99
N THR A 164 7.23 4.47 -2.29
CA THR A 164 6.70 5.57 -3.09
C THR A 164 6.29 5.11 -4.49
N VAL A 165 5.65 5.98 -5.26
CA VAL A 165 5.25 5.73 -6.65
C VAL A 165 6.30 6.30 -7.60
N SER A 166 6.83 5.45 -8.48
CA SER A 166 7.62 5.87 -9.63
C SER A 166 6.69 6.10 -10.83
N ARG A 167 6.68 7.33 -11.36
CA ARG A 167 5.93 7.69 -12.57
C ARG A 167 6.73 7.52 -13.86
N GLY A 168 7.97 7.03 -13.77
CA GLY A 168 8.87 6.92 -14.92
C GLY A 168 8.34 5.99 -16.01
N GLU A 169 7.87 4.80 -15.64
CA GLU A 169 7.35 3.81 -16.60
C GLU A 169 6.07 4.27 -17.30
N CYS A 170 5.11 4.84 -16.56
CA CYS A 170 3.85 5.27 -17.16
C CYS A 170 3.99 6.52 -18.03
N LYS A 171 5.07 7.30 -17.86
CA LYS A 171 5.37 8.50 -18.65
C LYS A 171 6.50 8.28 -19.65
N TRP A 172 6.82 7.03 -19.94
CA TRP A 172 7.92 6.71 -20.84
C TRP A 172 7.65 7.29 -22.26
N PRO A 173 8.58 8.09 -22.83
CA PRO A 173 8.29 8.87 -24.04
C PRO A 173 7.87 8.04 -25.25
N ASP A 174 8.46 6.87 -25.42
CA ASP A 174 8.23 5.98 -26.56
C ASP A 174 7.07 4.98 -26.34
N GLY A 175 6.28 5.19 -25.29
CA GLY A 175 5.13 4.35 -24.95
C GLY A 175 5.48 3.20 -24.00
N PHE A 176 4.88 2.03 -24.21
CA PHE A 176 5.09 0.90 -23.29
C PHE A 176 6.54 0.42 -23.31
N VAL A 177 7.11 0.32 -22.12
CA VAL A 177 8.40 -0.31 -21.84
C VAL A 177 8.18 -1.45 -20.87
N ASP A 178 8.88 -2.57 -21.09
CA ASP A 178 8.74 -3.75 -20.23
C ASP A 178 9.55 -3.59 -18.92
N PHE A 179 9.31 -4.48 -17.95
CA PHE A 179 9.87 -4.34 -16.60
C PHE A 179 11.40 -4.35 -16.53
N GLY A 180 12.06 -5.01 -17.50
CA GLY A 180 13.52 -5.12 -17.57
C GLY A 180 14.18 -3.74 -17.70
N PRO A 181 13.96 -3.03 -18.83
CA PRO A 181 14.50 -1.68 -19.01
C PRO A 181 14.07 -0.69 -17.92
N VAL A 182 12.89 -0.84 -17.31
CA VAL A 182 12.48 -0.01 -16.16
C VAL A 182 13.37 -0.25 -14.94
N THR A 183 13.66 -1.52 -14.64
CA THR A 183 14.53 -1.92 -13.53
C THR A 183 15.97 -1.47 -13.77
N GLU A 184 16.46 -1.65 -14.99
CA GLU A 184 17.79 -1.21 -15.45
C GLU A 184 17.94 0.30 -15.34
N ASN A 185 16.95 1.05 -15.85
CA ASN A 185 16.97 2.51 -15.78
C ASN A 185 16.99 3.04 -14.35
N LEU A 186 16.25 2.42 -13.43
CA LEU A 186 16.32 2.77 -12.01
C LEU A 186 17.70 2.45 -11.42
N CYS A 187 18.29 1.30 -11.78
CA CYS A 187 19.62 0.91 -11.33
C CYS A 187 20.68 1.90 -11.80
N ASP A 188 20.65 2.27 -13.08
CA ASP A 188 21.56 3.24 -13.68
C ASP A 188 21.36 4.64 -13.10
N PHE A 189 20.10 5.06 -12.88
CA PHE A 189 19.83 6.34 -12.24
C PHE A 189 20.40 6.39 -10.82
N LEU A 190 20.11 5.40 -9.98
CA LEU A 190 20.56 5.40 -8.59
C LEU A 190 22.08 5.26 -8.49
N ASN A 191 22.68 4.36 -9.25
CA ASN A 191 24.11 4.13 -9.16
C ASN A 191 24.92 5.18 -9.94
N GLY A 192 24.54 5.51 -11.17
CA GLY A 192 25.24 6.51 -11.98
C GLY A 192 25.04 7.95 -11.52
N THR A 193 23.89 8.29 -10.93
CA THR A 193 23.66 9.68 -10.46
C THR A 193 24.12 9.89 -9.02
N LEU A 194 23.87 8.92 -8.12
CA LEU A 194 24.08 9.12 -6.68
C LEU A 194 25.41 8.59 -6.15
N VAL A 195 26.04 7.63 -6.84
CA VAL A 195 27.37 7.11 -6.49
C VAL A 195 28.47 7.89 -7.20
N ASP A 196 28.38 8.06 -8.53
CA ASP A 196 29.46 8.69 -9.31
C ASP A 196 29.65 10.18 -9.01
N GLN A 197 28.64 10.83 -8.42
CA GLN A 197 28.76 12.22 -7.96
C GLN A 197 29.20 12.34 -6.50
N GLU A 198 29.43 11.22 -5.79
CA GLU A 198 29.72 11.13 -4.34
C GLU A 198 28.73 11.91 -3.44
N LYS A 199 27.56 12.28 -3.97
CA LYS A 199 26.65 13.22 -3.31
C LYS A 199 25.94 12.59 -2.12
N LEU A 200 25.62 11.30 -2.18
CA LEU A 200 24.74 10.66 -1.19
C LEU A 200 25.07 9.18 -0.86
N LEU A 201 25.70 8.42 -1.76
CA LEU A 201 25.95 6.99 -1.56
C LEU A 201 27.45 6.65 -1.61
N LYS A 202 27.91 5.84 -0.67
CA LYS A 202 29.32 5.37 -0.60
C LYS A 202 29.58 4.11 -1.42
N TYR A 203 28.54 3.32 -1.67
CA TYR A 203 28.62 2.05 -2.39
C TYR A 203 27.41 1.91 -3.30
N PRO A 204 27.52 1.13 -4.40
CA PRO A 204 26.39 0.85 -5.28
C PRO A 204 25.23 0.17 -4.55
N LEU A 205 24.00 0.58 -4.86
CA LEU A 205 22.77 -0.06 -4.41
C LEU A 205 22.42 -1.22 -5.31
N ARG A 206 21.90 -2.29 -4.71
CA ARG A 206 21.24 -3.35 -5.47
C ARG A 206 19.78 -2.97 -5.74
N VAL A 207 19.36 -2.98 -7.00
CA VAL A 207 17.95 -2.86 -7.39
C VAL A 207 17.36 -4.26 -7.51
N ILE A 208 16.31 -4.54 -6.75
CA ILE A 208 15.66 -5.84 -6.70
C ILE A 208 14.26 -5.71 -7.32
N TYR A 209 14.06 -6.36 -8.46
CA TYR A 209 12.73 -6.49 -9.06
C TYR A 209 11.89 -7.51 -8.26
N VAL A 210 10.68 -7.12 -7.88
CA VAL A 210 9.74 -7.94 -7.11
C VAL A 210 8.55 -8.31 -7.98
N CYS A 211 8.33 -9.61 -8.17
CA CYS A 211 7.20 -10.10 -8.95
C CYS A 211 6.58 -11.38 -8.35
N GLY A 212 5.37 -11.70 -8.81
CA GLY A 212 4.73 -12.98 -8.52
C GLY A 212 5.29 -14.10 -9.40
N LEU A 213 5.21 -15.35 -8.91
CA LEU A 213 5.65 -16.53 -9.65
C LEU A 213 4.96 -16.69 -11.02
N ASP A 214 3.71 -16.23 -11.15
CA ASP A 214 2.99 -16.27 -12.42
C ASP A 214 3.60 -15.33 -13.48
N HIS A 215 4.13 -14.19 -13.08
CA HIS A 215 4.84 -13.27 -13.95
C HIS A 215 6.24 -13.80 -14.28
N PHE A 216 6.98 -14.28 -13.28
CA PHE A 216 8.29 -14.92 -13.47
C PHE A 216 8.24 -16.07 -14.51
N ASN A 217 7.23 -16.94 -14.39
CA ASN A 217 7.04 -18.06 -15.31
C ASN A 217 6.70 -17.63 -16.75
N LYS A 218 6.18 -16.41 -16.95
CA LYS A 218 5.86 -15.89 -18.30
C LYS A 218 7.04 -15.17 -18.95
N CYS A 219 7.94 -14.59 -18.17
CA CYS A 219 8.97 -13.69 -18.69
C CYS A 219 10.34 -14.39 -18.77
N SER A 220 10.75 -14.80 -19.98
CA SER A 220 11.96 -15.62 -20.18
C SER A 220 13.27 -14.88 -19.98
N TYR A 221 13.29 -13.57 -20.23
CA TYR A 221 14.51 -12.76 -20.14
C TYR A 221 14.79 -12.25 -18.71
N LEU A 222 13.92 -12.55 -17.73
CA LEU A 222 14.16 -12.14 -16.34
C LEU A 222 15.44 -12.78 -15.78
N GLU A 223 15.77 -14.00 -16.22
CA GLU A 223 17.03 -14.67 -15.86
C GLU A 223 18.26 -13.97 -16.45
N ASP A 224 18.13 -13.29 -17.58
CA ASP A 224 19.21 -12.50 -18.18
C ASP A 224 19.35 -11.15 -17.49
N MET A 225 18.23 -10.52 -17.13
CA MET A 225 18.21 -9.27 -16.36
C MET A 225 18.96 -9.42 -15.02
N VAL A 226 18.78 -10.51 -14.28
CA VAL A 226 19.45 -10.73 -12.98
C VAL A 226 20.95 -11.04 -13.08
N LYS A 227 21.48 -11.29 -14.30
CA LYS A 227 22.92 -11.43 -14.52
C LYS A 227 23.62 -10.08 -14.59
N GLN A 228 22.87 -9.00 -14.77
CA GLN A 228 23.42 -7.65 -14.83
C GLN A 228 23.89 -7.20 -13.45
N LYS A 229 24.90 -6.32 -13.45
CA LYS A 229 25.52 -5.82 -12.22
C LYS A 229 24.47 -5.06 -11.39
N ASN A 230 24.48 -5.29 -10.07
CA ASN A 230 23.59 -4.62 -9.12
C ASN A 230 22.09 -4.85 -9.33
N ILE A 231 21.68 -5.81 -10.17
CA ILE A 231 20.27 -6.19 -10.32
C ILE A 231 20.00 -7.54 -9.65
N GLY A 232 18.86 -7.67 -9.00
CA GLY A 232 18.36 -8.94 -8.46
C GLY A 232 16.88 -9.12 -8.73
N CYS A 233 16.35 -10.30 -8.47
CA CYS A 233 14.92 -10.56 -8.51
C CYS A 233 14.48 -11.31 -7.25
N VAL A 234 13.32 -10.92 -6.72
CA VAL A 234 12.60 -11.68 -5.72
C VAL A 234 11.26 -12.11 -6.29
N VAL A 235 10.98 -13.41 -6.20
CA VAL A 235 9.76 -14.04 -6.66
C VAL A 235 8.92 -14.45 -5.46
N VAL A 236 7.72 -13.87 -5.34
CA VAL A 236 6.78 -14.20 -4.26
C VAL A 236 5.78 -15.24 -4.77
N TYR A 237 5.62 -16.32 -4.01
CA TYR A 237 4.65 -17.37 -4.33
C TYR A 237 3.23 -16.93 -4.02
N ARG A 238 2.24 -17.59 -4.62
CA ARG A 238 0.84 -17.50 -4.21
C ARG A 238 0.52 -18.59 -3.19
N SER A 239 -0.61 -18.47 -2.48
CA SER A 239 -1.04 -19.52 -1.56
C SER A 239 -1.18 -20.85 -2.28
N GLY A 240 -0.56 -21.90 -1.72
CA GLY A 240 -0.52 -23.24 -2.30
C GLY A 240 0.53 -23.45 -3.39
N TYR A 241 1.33 -22.44 -3.74
CA TYR A 241 2.44 -22.57 -4.69
C TYR A 241 3.76 -22.81 -3.94
N ASP A 242 4.64 -23.55 -4.60
CA ASP A 242 5.98 -23.91 -4.12
C ASP A 242 6.96 -24.02 -5.31
N ASP A 243 8.16 -24.54 -5.05
CA ASP A 243 9.21 -24.71 -6.05
C ASP A 243 8.79 -25.63 -7.22
N ASN A 244 7.85 -26.56 -7.01
CA ASN A 244 7.35 -27.44 -8.07
C ASN A 244 6.55 -26.68 -9.14
N HIS A 245 6.16 -25.44 -8.84
CA HIS A 245 5.43 -24.57 -9.74
C HIS A 245 6.35 -23.66 -10.57
N ILE A 246 7.68 -23.73 -10.37
CA ILE A 246 8.65 -23.04 -11.21
C ILE A 246 8.74 -23.77 -12.55
N ARG A 247 8.45 -23.07 -13.66
CA ARG A 247 8.45 -23.63 -15.02
C ARG A 247 9.79 -23.47 -15.74
N ARG A 248 10.80 -22.91 -15.07
CA ARG A 248 12.14 -22.69 -15.61
C ARG A 248 13.04 -23.89 -15.33
N SER A 249 13.91 -24.22 -16.27
CA SER A 249 14.77 -25.40 -16.24
C SER A 249 15.86 -25.36 -15.17
N SER A 250 16.21 -24.17 -14.66
CA SER A 250 17.24 -24.02 -13.61
C SER A 250 16.96 -22.82 -12.72
N LYS A 251 17.17 -22.96 -11.40
CA LYS A 251 17.16 -21.82 -10.48
C LYS A 251 18.37 -20.94 -10.77
N SER A 252 18.12 -19.72 -11.28
CA SER A 252 19.18 -18.75 -11.56
C SER A 252 19.82 -18.20 -10.27
N THR A 253 21.15 -18.12 -10.26
CA THR A 253 21.96 -17.51 -9.18
C THR A 253 21.75 -15.99 -9.21
N GLY A 254 20.71 -15.51 -8.54
CA GLY A 254 20.28 -14.10 -8.60
C GLY A 254 18.78 -13.90 -8.38
N VAL A 255 18.03 -15.01 -8.35
CA VAL A 255 16.61 -15.03 -8.01
C VAL A 255 16.42 -15.61 -6.62
N ILE A 256 15.75 -14.87 -5.75
CA ILE A 256 15.32 -15.31 -4.42
C ILE A 256 13.84 -15.69 -4.51
N TYR A 257 13.48 -16.85 -3.98
CA TYR A 257 12.09 -17.32 -3.97
C TYR A 257 11.56 -17.29 -2.54
N ILE A 258 10.41 -16.62 -2.34
CA ILE A 258 9.82 -16.40 -1.02
C ILE A 258 8.43 -17.02 -0.97
N GLN A 259 8.23 -17.89 0.00
CA GLN A 259 6.91 -18.41 0.35
C GLN A 259 6.12 -17.37 1.16
N LEU A 260 4.81 -17.30 0.91
CA LEU A 260 3.90 -16.59 1.80
C LEU A 260 3.81 -17.31 3.15
N GLU A 261 3.56 -16.55 4.20
CA GLU A 261 3.38 -17.12 5.53
C GLU A 261 2.21 -18.12 5.56
N LYS A 262 2.41 -19.23 6.29
CA LYS A 262 1.35 -20.21 6.52
C LYS A 262 0.20 -19.53 7.28
N GLY A 263 -0.99 -19.55 6.69
CA GLY A 263 -2.17 -18.94 7.29
C GLY A 263 -2.47 -17.51 6.82
N ARG A 264 -1.72 -16.97 5.83
CA ARG A 264 -2.16 -15.75 5.13
C ARG A 264 -3.60 -15.91 4.68
N ASP A 265 -4.42 -14.91 4.98
CA ASP A 265 -5.82 -14.92 4.60
C ASP A 265 -5.95 -15.04 3.07
N LYS A 266 -6.76 -15.99 2.60
CA LYS A 266 -7.00 -16.23 1.17
C LYS A 266 -7.60 -15.01 0.48
N ILE A 267 -8.27 -14.13 1.23
CA ILE A 267 -8.79 -12.86 0.74
C ILE A 267 -7.68 -11.99 0.14
N MET A 268 -6.43 -12.16 0.62
CA MET A 268 -5.25 -11.42 0.18
C MET A 268 -4.67 -11.90 -1.13
N ASP A 269 -5.11 -13.04 -1.67
CA ASP A 269 -4.65 -13.57 -2.97
C ASP A 269 -5.55 -13.15 -4.13
N ILE A 270 -6.41 -12.14 -3.92
CA ILE A 270 -7.24 -11.57 -4.96
C ILE A 270 -6.41 -10.89 -6.06
N SER A 271 -6.88 -10.97 -7.30
CA SER A 271 -6.32 -10.24 -8.44
C SER A 271 -7.12 -8.97 -8.74
N SER A 272 -6.48 -7.96 -9.36
CA SER A 272 -7.19 -6.77 -9.88
C SER A 272 -8.36 -7.14 -10.80
N THR A 273 -8.27 -8.24 -11.56
CA THR A 273 -9.38 -8.72 -12.40
C THR A 273 -10.60 -9.13 -11.57
N GLN A 274 -10.40 -9.79 -10.43
CA GLN A 274 -11.51 -10.11 -9.52
C GLN A 274 -12.06 -8.85 -8.87
N ILE A 275 -11.20 -7.91 -8.47
CA ILE A 275 -11.62 -6.63 -7.89
C ILE A 275 -12.50 -5.83 -8.86
N ARG A 276 -12.10 -5.71 -10.13
CA ARG A 276 -12.95 -5.07 -11.15
C ARG A 276 -14.31 -5.76 -11.30
N LYS A 277 -14.34 -7.10 -11.29
CA LYS A 277 -15.60 -7.87 -11.34
C LYS A 277 -16.48 -7.61 -10.12
N TYR A 278 -15.90 -7.47 -8.93
CA TYR A 278 -16.65 -7.11 -7.72
C TYR A 278 -17.17 -5.68 -7.80
N PHE A 279 -16.32 -4.74 -8.21
CA PHE A 279 -16.68 -3.33 -8.35
C PHE A 279 -17.84 -3.12 -9.33
N GLN A 280 -17.84 -3.81 -10.48
CA GLN A 280 -18.93 -3.76 -11.46
C GLN A 280 -20.25 -4.34 -10.96
N LYS A 281 -20.21 -5.31 -10.04
CA LYS A 281 -21.40 -6.01 -9.53
C LYS A 281 -21.97 -5.37 -8.26
N SER A 282 -21.17 -4.60 -7.53
CA SER A 282 -21.56 -3.98 -6.26
C SER A 282 -22.55 -2.85 -6.53
N THR A 283 -23.81 -3.05 -6.12
CA THR A 283 -24.84 -2.00 -6.10
C THR A 283 -24.69 -1.06 -4.89
N ASP A 284 -24.07 -1.54 -3.80
CA ASP A 284 -23.89 -0.79 -2.56
C ASP A 284 -22.42 -0.45 -2.28
N CYS A 285 -22.21 0.73 -1.70
CA CYS A 285 -20.91 1.31 -1.33
C CYS A 285 -20.20 0.55 -0.19
N THR A 286 -20.84 -0.44 0.45
CA THR A 286 -20.33 -1.21 1.60
C THR A 286 -20.02 -2.66 1.25
N SER A 287 -19.45 -2.89 0.06
CA SER A 287 -19.11 -4.24 -0.38
C SER A 287 -17.84 -4.76 0.31
N ASN A 288 -17.69 -6.10 0.41
CA ASN A 288 -16.48 -6.79 0.88
C ASN A 288 -15.17 -6.35 0.15
N ILE A 289 -15.26 -5.47 -0.85
CA ILE A 289 -14.13 -4.84 -1.53
C ILE A 289 -13.25 -4.01 -0.57
N ASP A 290 -13.81 -3.45 0.50
CA ASP A 290 -13.03 -2.66 1.51
C ASP A 290 -11.98 -3.51 2.25
N GLN A 291 -12.20 -4.83 2.28
CA GLN A 291 -11.23 -5.77 2.83
C GLN A 291 -10.14 -6.15 1.80
N LEU A 292 -10.38 -5.85 0.51
CA LEU A 292 -9.53 -6.23 -0.63
C LEU A 292 -8.65 -5.07 -1.11
N ILE A 293 -9.19 -3.86 -1.07
CA ILE A 293 -8.52 -2.60 -1.41
C ILE A 293 -8.47 -1.67 -0.19
N TYR A 294 -7.87 -0.50 -0.35
CA TYR A 294 -7.80 0.52 0.69
C TYR A 294 -9.01 1.45 0.58
N PRO A 295 -9.54 1.99 1.70
CA PRO A 295 -10.72 2.86 1.69
C PRO A 295 -10.62 4.03 0.70
N ASN A 296 -9.50 4.75 0.69
CA ASN A 296 -9.25 5.84 -0.25
C ASN A 296 -9.15 5.39 -1.71
N VAL A 297 -8.61 4.19 -1.98
CA VAL A 297 -8.66 3.57 -3.33
C VAL A 297 -10.11 3.30 -3.73
N HIS A 298 -10.92 2.78 -2.81
CA HIS A 298 -12.33 2.49 -3.06
C HIS A 298 -13.14 3.76 -3.30
N GLU A 299 -13.00 4.78 -2.44
CA GLU A 299 -13.65 6.08 -2.55
C GLU A 299 -13.33 6.74 -3.89
N TYR A 300 -12.04 6.81 -4.25
CA TYR A 300 -11.61 7.35 -5.55
C TYR A 300 -12.25 6.59 -6.71
N MET A 301 -12.28 5.26 -6.63
CA MET A 301 -12.91 4.44 -7.66
C MET A 301 -14.41 4.71 -7.77
N ILE A 302 -15.12 4.84 -6.65
CA ILE A 302 -16.55 5.18 -6.64
C ILE A 302 -16.76 6.54 -7.30
N GLU A 303 -16.06 7.57 -6.83
CA GLU A 303 -16.25 8.95 -7.27
C GLU A 303 -16.05 9.11 -8.78
N LYS A 304 -15.03 8.46 -9.34
CA LYS A 304 -14.62 8.68 -10.73
C LYS A 304 -15.16 7.65 -11.72
N TYR A 305 -15.42 6.43 -11.27
CA TYR A 305 -15.72 5.30 -12.15
C TYR A 305 -17.07 4.61 -11.89
N LYS A 306 -17.77 4.94 -10.79
CA LYS A 306 -19.12 4.45 -10.54
C LYS A 306 -20.12 5.51 -11.01
N LYS A 307 -20.81 5.20 -12.11
CA LYS A 307 -21.90 6.03 -12.66
C LYS A 307 -23.24 5.56 -12.13
#